data_AF-A0AAW9NW56-F1
#
_entry.id   AF-A0AAW9NW56-F1
#
_cell.length_a   1.000
_cell.length_b   1.000
_cell.length_c   1.000
_cell.angle_alpha   90.00
_cell.angle_beta   90.00
_cell.angle_gamma   90.00
#
_symmetry.space_group_name_H-M   'P 1'
#
loop_
_entity.id
_entity.type
_entity.pdbx_description
1 polymer ?
#
loop_
_entity_poly.entity_id
_entity_poly.type
_entity_poly.pdbx_seq_one_letter_code
_entity_poly.pdbx_strand_id
1 'polypeptide(L)'
;MMRVKIKLSRHTVIAFQEFKKLTYGDPNIKVTNGYVLGVAVKSLKPYFPLINWKDVSDGSIPNVTDNNDNSIVGVDTTLNIETEILKEIEKLQKEFLNIFKTKRIHKSYVVKLIMYAAILQHSDNSN
;
A
#
# COMPACT_ATOMS: atom_id res chain seq x y z
N MET A 1 7.65 -2.38 -17.91
CA MET A 1 6.45 -1.95 -17.14
C MET A 1 5.36 -3.00 -17.37
N MET A 2 4.60 -3.33 -16.34
CA MET A 2 3.55 -4.36 -16.36
C MET A 2 2.20 -3.75 -15.97
N ARG A 3 1.11 -4.21 -16.60
CA ARG A 3 -0.25 -3.78 -16.30
C ARG A 3 -0.92 -4.80 -15.39
N VAL A 4 -1.36 -4.38 -14.20
CA VAL A 4 -2.03 -5.26 -13.23
C VAL A 4 -3.44 -4.76 -12.97
N LYS A 5 -4.43 -5.52 -13.41
CA LYS A 5 -5.83 -5.29 -13.03
C LYS A 5 -6.03 -5.65 -11.57
N ILE A 6 -6.58 -4.72 -10.79
CA ILE A 6 -6.70 -4.86 -9.34
C ILE A 6 -7.93 -4.13 -8.83
N LYS A 7 -8.57 -4.73 -7.82
CA LYS A 7 -9.63 -4.09 -7.04
C LYS A 7 -9.05 -3.48 -5.79
N LEU A 8 -9.04 -2.16 -5.69
CA LEU A 8 -8.61 -1.45 -4.49
C LEU A 8 -9.82 -1.26 -3.57
N SER A 9 -9.64 -1.59 -2.28
CA SER A 9 -10.64 -1.27 -1.27
C SER A 9 -10.72 0.23 -1.04
N ARG A 10 -11.83 0.73 -0.46
CA ARG A 10 -11.96 2.13 -0.04
C ARG A 10 -10.73 2.60 0.75
N HIS A 11 -10.36 1.85 1.79
CA HIS A 11 -9.20 2.18 2.62
C HIS A 11 -7.89 2.18 1.85
N THR A 12 -7.74 1.33 0.82
CA THR A 12 -6.54 1.36 -0.02
C THR A 12 -6.49 2.62 -0.88
N VAL A 13 -7.63 3.08 -1.40
CA VAL A 13 -7.71 4.35 -2.14
C VAL A 13 -7.35 5.52 -1.24
N ILE A 14 -7.88 5.55 -0.01
CA ILE A 14 -7.55 6.59 0.98
C ILE A 14 -6.06 6.54 1.34
N ALA A 15 -5.49 5.35 1.52
CA ALA A 15 -4.06 5.21 1.79
C ALA A 15 -3.18 5.75 0.65
N PHE A 16 -3.60 5.60 -0.61
CA PHE A 16 -2.91 6.24 -1.74
C PHE A 16 -2.97 7.76 -1.66
N GLN A 17 -4.13 8.35 -1.32
CA GLN A 17 -4.27 9.80 -1.17
C GLN A 17 -3.45 10.33 0.00
N GLU A 18 -3.48 9.65 1.14
CA GLU A 18 -2.73 10.05 2.33
C GLU A 18 -1.23 9.95 2.08
N PHE A 19 -0.75 8.86 1.49
CA PHE A 19 0.67 8.74 1.17
C PHE A 19 1.14 9.80 0.15
N LYS A 20 0.29 10.17 -0.83
CA LYS A 20 0.58 11.29 -1.73
C LYS A 20 0.71 12.61 -0.97
N LYS A 21 -0.20 12.89 -0.02
CA LYS A 21 -0.14 14.07 0.83
C LYS A 21 1.14 14.08 1.67
N LEU A 22 1.50 12.97 2.30
CA LEU A 22 2.72 12.86 3.11
C LEU A 22 4.01 13.01 2.27
N THR A 23 4.02 12.51 1.04
CA THR A 23 5.22 12.51 0.19
C THR A 23 5.37 13.80 -0.62
N TYR A 24 4.26 14.38 -1.09
CA TYR A 24 4.26 15.48 -2.07
C TYR A 24 3.52 16.74 -1.58
N GLY A 25 2.89 16.71 -0.41
CA GLY A 25 2.09 17.82 0.14
C GLY A 25 0.69 17.97 -0.48
N ASP A 26 0.34 17.18 -1.50
CA ASP A 26 -0.96 17.26 -2.20
C ASP A 26 -1.56 15.85 -2.43
N PRO A 27 -2.74 15.52 -1.87
CA PRO A 27 -3.40 14.23 -2.12
C PRO A 27 -3.96 14.07 -3.55
N ASN A 28 -4.20 15.18 -4.26
CA ASN A 28 -4.83 15.24 -5.58
C ASN A 28 -3.83 15.35 -6.73
N ILE A 29 -2.53 15.33 -6.42
CA ILE A 29 -1.46 15.38 -7.41
C ILE A 29 -1.68 14.31 -8.49
N LYS A 30 -1.48 14.72 -9.76
CA LYS A 30 -1.70 13.89 -10.96
C LYS A 30 -0.59 12.86 -11.19
N VAL A 31 -0.10 12.20 -10.15
CA VAL A 31 0.75 11.00 -10.26
C VAL A 31 -0.09 9.72 -10.19
N THR A 32 0.31 8.75 -11.02
CA THR A 32 -0.39 7.46 -11.13
C THR A 32 -0.20 6.62 -9.88
N ASN A 33 -1.21 5.84 -9.48
CA ASN A 33 -1.11 4.95 -8.33
C ASN A 33 -0.01 3.89 -8.49
N GLY A 34 0.31 3.49 -9.73
CA GLY A 34 1.41 2.57 -9.98
C GLY A 34 2.78 3.18 -9.67
N TYR A 35 2.97 4.46 -9.99
CA TYR A 35 4.17 5.21 -9.61
C TYR A 35 4.25 5.38 -8.09
N VAL A 36 3.16 5.82 -7.46
CA VAL A 36 3.07 6.02 -6.00
C VAL A 36 3.38 4.74 -5.24
N LEU A 37 2.83 3.60 -5.68
CA LEU A 37 3.14 2.29 -5.12
C LEU A 37 4.63 1.93 -5.28
N GLY A 38 5.22 2.27 -6.43
CA GLY A 38 6.65 2.09 -6.66
C GLY A 38 7.52 2.87 -5.67
N VAL A 39 7.13 4.11 -5.37
CA VAL A 39 7.82 4.94 -4.36
C VAL A 39 7.70 4.31 -2.96
N ALA A 40 6.49 3.91 -2.55
CA ALA A 40 6.26 3.25 -1.26
C ALA A 40 7.06 1.94 -1.11
N VAL A 41 7.10 1.10 -2.15
CA VAL A 41 7.90 -0.14 -2.12
C VAL A 41 9.39 0.18 -2.02
N LYS A 42 9.89 1.14 -2.79
CA LYS A 42 11.31 1.52 -2.78
C LYS A 42 11.74 2.09 -1.41
N SER A 43 10.89 2.89 -0.76
CA SER A 43 11.19 3.44 0.57
C SER A 43 11.18 2.37 1.67
N LEU A 44 10.26 1.40 1.59
CA LEU A 44 10.13 0.34 2.59
C LEU A 44 11.06 -0.85 2.38
N LYS A 45 11.53 -1.10 1.15
CA LYS A 45 12.27 -2.32 0.80
C LYS A 45 13.46 -2.64 1.72
N PRO A 46 14.29 -1.67 2.16
CA PRO A 46 15.35 -1.92 3.13
C PRO A 46 14.85 -2.44 4.49
N TYR A 47 13.61 -2.12 4.85
CA TYR A 47 13.01 -2.38 6.15
C TYR A 47 12.04 -3.56 6.15
N PHE A 48 11.68 -4.14 4.99
CA PHE A 48 10.75 -5.28 4.89
C PHE A 48 11.00 -6.41 5.90
N PRO A 49 12.26 -6.84 6.17
CA PRO A 49 12.52 -7.89 7.16
C PRO A 49 12.19 -7.49 8.61
N LEU A 50 12.12 -6.19 8.89
CA LEU A 50 11.87 -5.62 10.23
C LEU A 50 10.39 -5.30 10.46
N ILE A 51 9.58 -5.25 9.40
CA ILE A 51 8.16 -4.91 9.50
C ILE A 51 7.39 -6.08 10.10
N ASN A 52 6.70 -5.82 11.22
CA ASN A 52 5.69 -6.75 11.71
C ASN A 52 4.39 -6.59 10.90
N TRP A 53 4.26 -7.37 9.83
CA TRP A 53 3.11 -7.31 8.91
C TRP A 53 1.77 -7.65 9.56
N LYS A 54 1.75 -8.36 10.70
CA LYS A 54 0.51 -8.60 11.45
C LYS A 54 0.03 -7.32 12.13
N ASP A 55 0.94 -6.59 12.78
CA ASP A 55 0.61 -5.32 13.42
C ASP A 55 0.16 -4.29 12.37
N VAL A 56 0.79 -4.26 11.19
CA VAL A 56 0.34 -3.41 10.07
C VAL A 56 -1.06 -3.80 9.57
N SER A 57 -1.38 -5.09 9.56
CA SER A 57 -2.68 -5.60 9.11
C SER A 57 -3.81 -5.21 10.05
N ASP A 58 -3.55 -5.35 11.35
CA ASP A 58 -4.57 -5.26 12.40
C ASP A 58 -4.61 -3.85 13.03
N GLY A 59 -3.58 -3.05 12.80
CA GLY A 59 -3.43 -1.70 13.33
C GLY A 59 -4.30 -0.65 12.65
N SER A 60 -4.53 0.44 13.40
CA SER A 60 -5.16 1.66 12.87
C SER A 60 -4.12 2.47 12.11
N ILE A 61 -4.48 2.98 10.94
CA ILE A 61 -3.62 3.79 10.09
C ILE A 61 -4.15 5.23 10.11
N PRO A 62 -3.36 6.20 10.60
CA PRO A 62 -3.79 7.59 10.71
C PRO A 62 -4.34 8.14 9.38
N ASN A 63 -5.44 8.89 9.45
CA ASN A 63 -6.14 9.49 8.31
C ASN A 63 -6.66 8.49 7.26
N VAL A 64 -6.60 7.18 7.54
CA VAL A 64 -7.04 6.13 6.63
C VAL A 64 -8.16 5.29 7.25
N THR A 65 -7.93 4.68 8.42
CA THR A 65 -8.92 3.81 9.07
C THR A 65 -10.00 4.59 9.82
N ASP A 66 -9.68 5.81 10.25
CA ASP A 66 -10.57 6.78 10.90
C ASP A 66 -11.20 7.79 9.91
N ASN A 67 -10.93 7.62 8.61
CA ASN A 67 -11.43 8.52 7.58
C ASN A 67 -12.94 8.32 7.34
N ASN A 68 -13.72 9.39 7.60
CA ASN A 68 -15.19 9.40 7.50
C ASN A 68 -15.74 9.94 6.17
N ASP A 69 -14.89 10.19 5.17
CA ASP A 69 -15.36 10.66 3.85
C ASP A 69 -16.03 9.51 3.07
N ASN A 70 -17.36 9.47 3.15
CA ASN A 70 -18.17 8.44 2.50
C ASN A 70 -18.24 8.58 0.97
N SER A 71 -17.74 9.67 0.40
CA SER A 71 -17.66 9.83 -1.06
C SER A 71 -16.58 8.95 -1.69
N ILE A 72 -15.57 8.55 -0.91
CA ILE A 72 -14.48 7.70 -1.37
C ILE A 72 -14.93 6.23 -1.33
N VAL A 73 -14.90 5.59 -2.49
CA VAL A 73 -15.29 4.18 -2.67
C VAL A 73 -14.11 3.34 -3.17
N GLY A 74 -14.23 2.02 -3.03
CA GLY A 74 -13.30 1.09 -3.67
C GLY A 74 -13.41 1.16 -5.19
N VAL A 75 -12.30 0.94 -5.89
CA VAL A 75 -12.23 1.08 -7.36
C VAL A 75 -11.61 -0.15 -8.01
N ASP A 76 -12.20 -0.60 -9.11
CA ASP A 76 -11.58 -1.54 -10.03
C ASP A 76 -10.70 -0.74 -11.01
N THR A 77 -9.39 -1.00 -10.98
CA THR A 77 -8.43 -0.20 -11.74
C THR A 77 -7.32 -1.06 -12.33
N THR A 78 -6.47 -0.44 -13.16
CA THR A 78 -5.25 -1.05 -13.68
C THR A 78 -4.06 -0.24 -13.21
N LEU A 79 -3.17 -0.88 -12.44
CA LEU A 79 -1.91 -0.29 -12.05
C LEU A 79 -0.86 -0.60 -13.11
N ASN A 80 -0.25 0.45 -13.67
CA ASN A 80 0.94 0.33 -14.48
C ASN A 80 2.14 0.40 -13.54
N ILE A 81 2.84 -0.71 -13.32
CA ILE A 81 3.93 -0.81 -12.34
C ILE A 81 5.23 -1.27 -13.01
N GLU A 82 6.35 -0.83 -12.46
CA GLU A 82 7.66 -1.34 -12.85
C GLU A 82 7.75 -2.85 -12.58
N THR A 83 8.45 -3.59 -13.44
CA THR A 83 8.54 -5.05 -13.35
C THR A 83 9.19 -5.50 -12.04
N GLU A 84 10.17 -4.75 -11.55
CA GLU A 84 10.84 -5.01 -10.28
C GLU A 84 9.90 -4.85 -9.08
N ILE A 85 9.06 -3.82 -9.11
CA ILE A 85 8.05 -3.58 -8.07
C ILE A 85 7.02 -4.70 -8.06
N LEU A 86 6.60 -5.19 -9.23
CA LEU A 86 5.72 -6.35 -9.30
C LEU A 86 6.38 -7.61 -8.67
N LYS A 87 7.66 -7.85 -8.92
CA LYS A 87 8.39 -8.97 -8.31
C LYS A 87 8.42 -8.88 -6.79
N GLU A 88 8.63 -7.69 -6.23
CA GLU A 88 8.59 -7.49 -4.77
C GLU A 88 7.18 -7.75 -4.20
N ILE A 89 6.13 -7.27 -4.89
CA ILE A 89 4.74 -7.57 -4.49
C ILE A 89 4.48 -9.08 -4.49
N GLU A 90 4.95 -9.80 -5.51
CA GLU A 90 4.78 -11.26 -5.60
C GLU A 90 5.61 -12.02 -4.56
N LYS A 91 6.77 -11.50 -4.18
CA LYS A 91 7.58 -12.03 -3.09
C LYS A 91 6.85 -11.87 -1.75
N LEU A 92 6.41 -10.65 -1.44
CA LEU A 92 5.61 -10.37 -0.23
C LEU A 92 4.32 -11.19 -0.22
N GLN A 93 3.65 -11.36 -1.35
CA GLN A 93 2.46 -12.19 -1.46
C GLN A 93 2.71 -13.63 -0.99
N LYS A 94 3.86 -14.21 -1.36
CA LYS A 94 4.25 -15.56 -0.92
C LYS A 94 4.60 -15.59 0.56
N GLU A 95 5.34 -14.60 1.05
CA GLU A 95 5.66 -14.47 2.48
C GLU A 95 4.40 -14.36 3.34
N PHE A 96 3.41 -13.61 2.86
CA PHE A 96 2.14 -13.39 3.56
C PHE A 96 1.32 -14.68 3.73
N LEU A 97 1.44 -15.66 2.83
CA LEU A 97 0.83 -16.98 3.02
C LEU A 97 1.32 -17.62 4.33
N ASN A 98 2.63 -17.51 4.61
CA ASN A 98 3.26 -18.08 5.78
C ASN A 98 3.04 -17.25 7.04
N ILE A 99 3.05 -15.92 6.93
CA ILE A 99 2.84 -14.98 8.04
C ILE A 99 1.41 -15.07 8.57
N PHE A 100 0.43 -15.01 7.67
CA PHE A 100 -1.00 -15.03 8.02
C PHE A 100 -1.61 -16.44 8.05
N LYS A 101 -0.78 -17.48 7.85
CA LYS A 101 -1.21 -18.90 7.89
C LYS A 101 -2.44 -19.16 7.01
N THR A 102 -2.42 -18.64 5.78
CA THR A 102 -3.53 -18.76 4.82
C THR A 102 -3.08 -19.37 3.51
N LYS A 103 -4.02 -20.04 2.83
CA LYS A 103 -3.78 -20.68 1.52
C LYS A 103 -3.75 -19.68 0.37
N ARG A 104 -4.33 -18.49 0.54
CA ARG A 104 -4.46 -17.50 -0.53
C ARG A 104 -4.37 -16.07 0.01
N ILE A 105 -3.56 -15.25 -0.66
CA ILE A 105 -3.50 -13.81 -0.50
C ILE A 105 -3.70 -13.18 -1.87
N HIS A 106 -4.52 -12.14 -1.97
CA HIS A 106 -4.73 -11.39 -3.20
C HIS A 106 -3.69 -10.26 -3.32
N LYS A 107 -3.26 -9.94 -4.54
CA LYS A 107 -2.34 -8.80 -4.78
C LYS A 107 -2.89 -7.48 -4.23
N SER A 108 -4.21 -7.27 -4.25
CA SER A 108 -4.86 -6.08 -3.66
C SER A 108 -4.61 -5.96 -2.15
N TYR A 109 -4.56 -7.10 -1.45
CA TYR A 109 -4.25 -7.12 -0.03
C TYR A 109 -2.79 -6.79 0.24
N VAL A 110 -1.88 -7.31 -0.59
CA VAL A 110 -0.45 -6.97 -0.49
C VAL A 110 -0.24 -5.47 -0.70
N VAL A 111 -0.86 -4.90 -1.73
CA VAL A 111 -0.82 -3.44 -1.99
C VAL A 111 -1.37 -2.66 -0.80
N LYS A 112 -2.48 -3.08 -0.20
CA LYS A 112 -3.03 -2.45 1.01
C LYS A 112 -1.97 -2.39 2.12
N LEU A 113 -1.35 -3.52 2.46
CA LEU A 113 -0.38 -3.59 3.56
C LEU A 113 0.90 -2.80 3.27
N ILE A 114 1.37 -2.78 2.02
CA ILE A 114 2.51 -1.93 1.62
C ILE A 114 2.18 -0.45 1.87
N MET A 115 1.00 0.01 1.42
CA MET A 115 0.62 1.41 1.60
C MET A 115 0.46 1.78 3.08
N TYR A 116 -0.08 0.86 3.88
CA TYR A 116 -0.23 1.05 5.32
C TYR A 116 1.14 1.17 6.00
N ALA A 117 2.05 0.24 5.73
CA ALA A 117 3.40 0.27 6.28
C ALA A 117 4.15 1.55 5.88
N ALA A 118 3.94 2.05 4.65
CA ALA A 118 4.59 3.26 4.17
C ALA A 118 4.13 4.51 4.94
N ILE A 119 2.82 4.60 5.23
CA ILE A 119 2.26 5.69 6.03
C ILE A 119 2.77 5.64 7.48
N LEU A 120 2.82 4.45 8.08
CA LEU A 120 3.35 4.27 9.43
C LEU A 120 4.83 4.66 9.51
N GLN A 121 5.65 4.25 8.54
CA GLN A 121 7.05 4.65 8.46
C GLN A 121 7.23 6.17 8.37
N HIS A 122 6.36 6.88 7.62
CA HIS A 122 6.41 8.34 7.57
C HIS A 122 6.04 8.98 8.92
N SER A 123 5.10 8.38 9.64
CA SER A 123 4.64 8.86 10.95
C SER A 123 5.71 8.69 12.03
N ASP A 124 6.43 7.56 12.01
CA ASP A 124 7.53 7.27 12.95
C ASP A 124 8.76 8.17 12.71
N ASN A 125 9.03 8.57 11.47
CA ASN A 125 10.13 9.49 11.13
C ASN A 125 9.80 10.98 11.32
N SER A 126 8.53 11.31 11.63
CA SER A 126 8.08 12.69 11.87
C SER A 126 7.95 13.04 13.35
N ASN A 127 8.30 12.09 14.24
CA ASN A 127 8.43 12.26 15.69
C ASN A 127 9.90 12.20 16.10
#